data_AF-A0A7X8YQP0-F1
#
_entry.id   AF-A0A7X8YQP0-F1
#
_cell.length_a   1.000
_cell.length_b   1.000
_cell.length_c   1.000
_cell.angle_alpha   90.00
_cell.angle_beta   90.00
_cell.angle_gamma   90.00
#
_symmetry.space_group_name_H-M   'P 1'
#
loop_
_entity.id
_entity.type
_entity.pdbx_description
1 polymer ?
#
loop_
_entity_poly.entity_id
_entity_poly.type
_entity_poly.pdbx_seq_one_letter_code
_entity_poly.pdbx_strand_id
1 'polypeptide(L)'
;MNQKKMIIIKNLILLILGIIAIWQIASGKYDFGVGLLAGLIIAGTALGIKNRRLGKMIEKGMNPYDERVWMIAGKASYASIRIFAITCALIVLAGSVWGPAIQVNPYNLLGICLSAILLLYVFFYYYYNQKM
;
A
#
# COMPACT_ATOMS: atom_id res chain seq x y z
N MET A 1 -7.92 -21.45 6.04
CA MET A 1 -6.47 -21.52 5.72
C MET A 1 -5.67 -21.45 7.02
N ASN A 2 -4.72 -22.35 7.26
CA ASN A 2 -4.04 -22.48 8.56
C ASN A 2 -3.14 -21.25 8.83
N GLN A 3 -3.25 -20.60 10.00
CA GLN A 3 -2.53 -19.37 10.37
C GLN A 3 -1.00 -19.50 10.14
N LYS A 4 -0.43 -20.67 10.45
CA LYS A 4 0.99 -20.97 10.20
C LYS A 4 1.36 -20.88 8.71
N LYS A 5 0.49 -21.34 7.81
CA LYS A 5 0.73 -21.27 6.35
C LYS A 5 0.71 -19.82 5.83
N MET A 6 -0.19 -18.97 6.35
CA MET A 6 -0.22 -17.54 5.97
C MET A 6 1.06 -16.81 6.39
N ILE A 7 1.58 -17.09 7.59
CA ILE A 7 2.81 -16.47 8.08
C ILE A 7 4.00 -16.88 7.20
N ILE A 8 4.08 -18.15 6.82
CA ILE A 8 5.12 -18.67 5.94
C ILE A 8 5.05 -18.00 4.57
N ILE A 9 3.87 -17.97 3.94
CA ILE A 9 3.68 -17.34 2.62
C ILE A 9 4.09 -15.86 2.67
N LYS A 10 3.67 -15.14 3.71
CA LYS A 10 4.01 -13.73 3.90
C LYS A 10 5.52 -13.53 4.02
N ASN A 11 6.21 -14.31 4.84
CA ASN A 11 7.66 -14.20 5.02
C ASN A 11 8.40 -14.55 3.72
N LEU A 12 7.87 -15.50 2.95
CA LEU A 12 8.42 -15.90 1.66
C LEU A 12 8.27 -14.78 0.62
N ILE A 13 7.13 -14.09 0.59
CA ILE A 13 6.92 -12.90 -0.26
C ILE A 13 7.92 -11.79 0.11
N LEU A 14 8.09 -11.50 1.40
CA LEU A 14 9.05 -10.49 1.85
C LEU A 14 10.49 -10.88 1.50
N LEU A 15 10.84 -12.16 1.59
CA LEU A 15 12.17 -12.65 1.25
C LEU A 15 12.45 -12.52 -0.25
N ILE A 16 11.49 -12.90 -1.10
CA ILE A 16 11.60 -12.73 -2.56
C ILE A 16 11.77 -11.25 -2.92
N LEU A 17 10.95 -10.37 -2.35
CA LEU A 17 11.06 -8.93 -2.58
C LEU A 17 12.41 -8.37 -2.11
N GLY A 18 12.93 -8.85 -0.98
CA GLY A 18 14.26 -8.50 -0.48
C GLY A 18 15.38 -8.90 -1.45
N ILE A 19 15.34 -10.12 -1.99
CA ILE A 19 16.32 -10.58 -2.99
C ILE A 19 16.27 -9.71 -4.25
N ILE A 20 15.06 -9.41 -4.74
CA ILE A 20 14.87 -8.55 -5.91
C ILE A 20 15.42 -7.14 -5.65
N ALA A 21 15.20 -6.59 -4.46
CA ALA A 21 15.73 -5.27 -4.10
C ALA A 21 17.27 -5.23 -4.15
N ILE A 22 17.92 -6.21 -3.54
CA ILE A 22 19.39 -6.31 -3.49
C ILE A 22 19.95 -6.49 -4.90
N TRP A 23 19.31 -7.35 -5.71
CA TRP A 23 19.71 -7.57 -7.09
C TRP A 23 19.58 -6.29 -7.96
N GLN A 24 18.54 -5.50 -7.75
CA GLN A 24 18.35 -4.21 -8.45
C GLN A 24 19.42 -3.19 -8.08
N ILE A 25 19.83 -3.13 -6.81
CA ILE A 25 20.94 -2.29 -6.36
C ILE A 25 22.25 -2.75 -7.03
N ALA A 26 22.51 -4.05 -7.05
CA ALA A 26 23.71 -4.62 -7.69
C ALA A 26 23.72 -4.40 -9.22
N SER A 27 22.56 -4.33 -9.85
CA SER A 27 22.40 -4.09 -11.29
C SER A 27 22.46 -2.61 -11.68
N GLY A 28 22.78 -1.70 -10.74
CA GLY A 28 22.96 -0.27 -11.00
C GLY A 28 21.66 0.57 -10.98
N LYS A 29 20.51 -0.03 -10.65
CA LYS A 29 19.22 0.68 -10.52
C LYS A 29 18.94 1.06 -9.08
N TYR A 30 19.77 1.95 -8.55
CA TYR A 30 19.77 2.34 -7.14
C TYR A 30 18.43 2.89 -6.66
N ASP A 31 17.81 3.82 -7.40
CA ASP A 31 16.57 4.48 -6.97
C ASP A 31 15.43 3.48 -6.72
N PHE A 32 15.26 2.53 -7.65
CA PHE A 32 14.24 1.50 -7.54
C PHE A 32 14.56 0.49 -6.44
N GLY A 33 15.82 0.03 -6.36
CA GLY A 33 16.27 -0.94 -5.36
C GLY A 33 16.16 -0.41 -3.92
N VAL A 34 16.56 0.84 -3.69
CA VAL A 34 16.44 1.53 -2.40
C VAL A 34 14.97 1.73 -2.02
N GLY A 35 14.13 2.17 -2.96
CA GLY A 35 12.69 2.33 -2.73
C GLY A 35 12.01 1.02 -2.32
N LEU A 36 12.38 -0.09 -2.98
CA LEU A 36 11.82 -1.41 -2.69
C LEU A 36 12.29 -1.93 -1.31
N LEU A 37 13.56 -1.71 -0.95
CA LEU A 37 14.10 -2.03 0.38
C LEU A 37 13.45 -1.21 1.49
N ALA A 38 13.29 0.09 1.30
CA ALA A 38 12.61 0.96 2.26
C ALA A 38 11.15 0.52 2.45
N GLY A 39 10.45 0.22 1.35
CA GLY A 39 9.09 -0.33 1.38
C GLY A 39 9.01 -1.66 2.14
N LEU A 40 10.00 -2.55 1.96
CA LEU A 40 10.09 -3.82 2.68
C LEU A 40 10.21 -3.62 4.20
N ILE A 41 11.07 -2.71 4.64
CA ILE A 41 11.30 -2.39 6.06
C ILE A 41 10.03 -1.80 6.67
N ILE A 42 9.39 -0.85 5.99
CA ILE A 42 8.14 -0.22 6.45
C ILE A 42 7.02 -1.26 6.54
N ALA A 43 6.86 -2.10 5.52
CA ALA A 43 5.85 -3.16 5.54
C ALA A 43 6.10 -4.15 6.68
N GLY A 44 7.35 -4.59 6.85
CA GLY A 44 7.74 -5.51 7.93
C GLY A 44 7.43 -4.96 9.32
N THR A 45 7.82 -3.70 9.58
CA THR A 45 7.58 -3.03 10.87
C THR A 45 6.09 -2.78 11.12
N ALA A 46 5.35 -2.26 10.14
CA ALA A 46 3.91 -2.01 10.25
C ALA A 46 3.12 -3.31 10.53
N LEU A 47 3.49 -4.41 9.87
CA LEU A 47 2.89 -5.72 10.11
C LEU A 47 3.21 -6.26 11.51
N GLY A 48 4.43 -6.04 12.01
CA GLY A 48 4.81 -6.40 13.38
C GLY A 48 3.97 -5.66 14.42
N ILE A 49 3.76 -4.36 14.23
CA ILE A 49 2.91 -3.53 15.09
C ILE A 49 1.45 -4.03 15.04
N LYS A 50 0.93 -4.29 13.84
CA LYS A 50 -0.44 -4.82 13.66
C LYS A 50 -0.64 -6.14 14.39
N ASN A 51 0.27 -7.10 14.24
CA ASN A 51 0.17 -8.40 14.89
C ASN A 51 0.19 -8.29 16.43
N ARG A 52 1.06 -7.42 16.98
CA ARG A 52 1.07 -7.15 18.42
C ARG A 52 -0.22 -6.52 18.91
N ARG A 53 -0.81 -5.59 18.15
CA ARG A 53 -2.11 -4.98 18.49
C ARG A 53 -3.25 -5.99 18.43
N LEU A 54 -3.29 -6.83 17.40
CA LEU A 54 -4.29 -7.90 17.27
C LEU A 54 -4.23 -8.87 18.44
N GLY A 55 -3.03 -9.30 18.85
CA GLY A 55 -2.84 -10.16 20.04
C GLY A 55 -3.43 -9.52 21.30
N LYS A 56 -3.11 -8.26 21.56
CA LYS A 56 -3.68 -7.52 22.71
C LYS A 56 -5.20 -7.35 22.65
N MET A 57 -5.79 -7.24 21.45
CA MET A 57 -7.24 -7.15 21.31
C MET A 57 -7.93 -8.49 21.57
N ILE A 58 -7.33 -9.58 21.09
CA ILE A 58 -7.81 -10.95 21.34
C ILE A 58 -7.71 -11.29 22.83
N GLU A 59 -6.60 -10.95 23.49
CA GLU A 59 -6.40 -11.15 24.94
C GLU A 59 -7.45 -10.41 25.78
N LYS A 60 -7.93 -9.26 25.30
CA LYS A 60 -8.98 -8.47 25.95
C LYS A 60 -10.40 -8.94 25.61
N GLY A 61 -10.55 -10.04 24.86
CA GLY A 61 -11.85 -10.56 24.42
C GLY A 61 -12.56 -9.68 23.39
N MET A 62 -11.88 -8.68 22.81
CA MET A 62 -12.46 -7.83 21.77
C MET A 62 -12.39 -8.56 20.42
N ASN A 63 -13.46 -8.48 19.63
CA ASN A 63 -13.46 -9.02 18.26
C ASN A 63 -12.65 -8.09 17.33
N PRO A 64 -11.48 -8.51 16.82
CA PRO A 64 -10.67 -7.68 15.94
C PRO A 64 -11.24 -7.57 14.51
N TYR A 65 -12.23 -8.39 14.16
CA TYR A 65 -12.92 -8.39 12.88
C TYR A 65 -14.37 -7.91 13.04
N ASP A 66 -14.54 -6.79 13.75
CA ASP A 66 -15.83 -6.15 13.90
C ASP A 66 -16.34 -5.64 12.54
N GLU A 67 -17.66 -5.72 12.32
CA GLU A 67 -18.33 -5.27 11.09
C GLU A 67 -18.04 -3.79 10.80
N ARG A 68 -17.82 -3.00 11.86
CA ARG A 68 -17.39 -1.59 11.75
C ARG A 68 -16.08 -1.42 11.00
N VAL A 69 -15.10 -2.29 11.23
CA VAL A 69 -13.79 -2.23 10.56
C VAL A 69 -13.95 -2.50 9.06
N TRP A 70 -14.80 -3.47 8.70
CA TRP A 70 -15.12 -3.77 7.30
C TRP A 70 -15.86 -2.62 6.63
N MET A 71 -16.81 -1.99 7.33
CA MET A 71 -17.53 -0.83 6.81
C MET A 71 -16.58 0.37 6.57
N ILE A 72 -15.67 0.64 7.51
CA ILE A 72 -14.67 1.71 7.38
C ILE A 72 -13.74 1.43 6.20
N ALA A 73 -13.23 0.20 6.08
CA ALA A 73 -12.38 -0.21 4.96
C ALA A 73 -13.10 -0.07 3.61
N GLY A 74 -14.37 -0.46 3.54
CA GLY A 74 -15.20 -0.32 2.34
C GLY A 74 -15.38 1.15 1.92
N LYS A 75 -15.73 2.03 2.88
CA LYS A 75 -15.87 3.48 2.62
C LYS A 75 -14.55 4.12 2.20
N ALA A 76 -13.45 3.74 2.85
CA ALA A 76 -12.13 4.21 2.49
C ALA A 76 -11.73 3.80 1.07
N SER A 77 -11.92 2.54 0.71
CA SER A 77 -11.63 2.02 -0.64
C SER A 77 -12.42 2.77 -1.71
N TYR A 78 -13.72 2.96 -1.50
CA TYR A 78 -14.58 3.67 -2.44
C TYR A 78 -14.17 5.13 -2.63
N ALA A 79 -13.88 5.84 -1.54
CA ALA A 79 -13.44 7.23 -1.58
C ALA A 79 -12.09 7.37 -2.32
N SER A 80 -11.13 6.48 -2.03
CA SER A 80 -9.82 6.48 -2.66
C SER A 80 -9.89 6.25 -4.16
N ILE A 81 -10.63 5.24 -4.61
CA ILE A 81 -10.76 4.94 -6.05
C ILE A 81 -11.42 6.11 -6.76
N ARG A 82 -12.48 6.69 -6.18
CA ARG A 82 -13.21 7.81 -6.79
C ARG A 82 -12.32 9.03 -6.95
N ILE A 83 -11.60 9.42 -5.89
CA ILE A 83 -10.71 10.58 -5.93
C ILE A 83 -9.53 10.32 -6.85
N PHE A 84 -8.94 9.12 -6.81
CA PHE A 84 -7.87 8.73 -7.71
C PHE A 84 -8.31 8.84 -9.19
N ALA A 85 -9.49 8.32 -9.53
CA ALA A 85 -10.03 8.39 -10.89
C ALA A 85 -10.26 9.83 -11.35
N ILE A 86 -10.81 10.70 -10.49
CA ILE A 86 -11.01 12.12 -10.79
C ILE A 86 -9.66 12.81 -11.03
N THR A 87 -8.67 12.58 -10.16
CA THR A 87 -7.33 13.14 -10.30
C THR A 87 -6.66 12.68 -11.60
N CYS A 88 -6.77 11.40 -11.95
CA CYS A 88 -6.26 10.89 -13.23
C CYS A 88 -6.93 11.56 -14.43
N ALA A 89 -8.26 11.72 -14.41
CA ALA A 89 -8.99 12.40 -15.47
C ALA A 89 -8.54 13.86 -15.64
N LEU A 90 -8.33 14.58 -14.53
CA LEU A 90 -7.82 15.95 -14.56
C LEU A 90 -6.40 16.04 -15.15
N ILE A 91 -5.51 15.11 -14.77
CA ILE A 91 -4.15 15.06 -15.31
C ILE A 91 -4.16 14.79 -16.82
N VAL A 92 -4.98 13.83 -17.28
CA VAL A 92 -5.11 13.51 -18.71
C VAL A 92 -5.66 14.69 -19.49
N LEU A 93 -6.69 15.37 -18.97
CA LEU A 93 -7.28 16.55 -19.61
C LEU A 93 -6.28 17.71 -19.70
N ALA A 94 -5.53 17.96 -18.63
CA ALA A 94 -4.46 18.95 -18.66
C ALA A 94 -3.39 18.60 -19.71
N GLY A 95 -2.95 17.34 -19.74
CA GLY A 95 -1.98 16.85 -20.72
C GLY A 95 -2.48 16.92 -22.17
N SER A 96 -3.79 16.74 -22.41
CA SER A 96 -4.36 16.86 -23.75
C SER A 96 -4.42 18.30 -24.26
N VAL A 97 -4.52 19.30 -23.38
CA VAL A 97 -4.58 20.72 -23.75
C VAL A 97 -3.19 21.29 -24.02
N TRP A 98 -2.21 21.00 -23.15
CA TRP A 98 -0.86 21.56 -23.25
C TRP A 98 0.14 20.67 -23.98
N GLY A 99 -0.25 19.45 -24.34
CA GLY A 99 0.63 18.43 -24.89
C GLY A 99 1.49 17.76 -23.80
N PRO A 100 1.99 16.54 -24.04
CA PRO A 100 2.82 15.84 -23.07
C PRO A 100 4.19 16.52 -22.93
N ALA A 101 4.39 17.23 -21.81
CA ALA A 101 5.66 17.91 -21.53
C ALA A 101 6.80 16.95 -21.12
N ILE A 102 6.46 15.74 -20.65
CA ILE A 102 7.43 14.78 -20.08
C ILE A 102 7.12 13.38 -20.59
N GLN A 103 8.15 12.69 -21.12
CA GLN A 103 8.08 11.25 -21.39
C GLN A 103 8.21 10.49 -20.07
N VAL A 104 7.15 9.77 -19.69
CA VAL A 104 7.12 9.00 -18.44
C VAL A 104 7.32 7.52 -18.76
N ASN A 105 8.25 6.88 -18.07
CA ASN A 105 8.41 5.42 -18.16
C ASN A 105 7.13 4.74 -17.58
N PRO A 106 6.47 3.83 -18.33
CA PRO A 106 5.24 3.18 -17.88
C PRO A 106 5.36 2.43 -16.54
N TYR A 107 6.51 1.83 -16.24
CA TYR A 107 6.74 1.12 -14.98
C TYR A 107 6.84 2.10 -13.80
N ASN A 108 7.50 3.24 -14.00
CA ASN A 108 7.56 4.29 -12.98
C ASN A 108 6.19 4.90 -12.75
N LEU A 109 5.43 5.16 -13.82
CA LEU A 109 4.06 5.66 -13.74
C LEU A 109 3.15 4.70 -12.97
N LEU A 110 3.20 3.40 -13.28
CA LEU A 110 2.45 2.38 -12.54
C LEU A 110 2.82 2.34 -11.06
N GLY A 111 4.11 2.42 -10.73
CA GLY A 111 4.58 2.49 -9.35
C GLY A 111 4.01 3.70 -8.60
N ILE A 112 4.02 4.87 -9.23
CA ILE A 112 3.46 6.11 -8.67
C ILE A 112 1.95 5.97 -8.49
N CYS A 113 1.22 5.46 -9.48
CA CYS A 113 -0.22 5.23 -9.41
C CYS A 113 -0.60 4.28 -8.27
N LEU A 114 0.12 3.16 -8.11
CA LEU A 114 -0.10 2.20 -7.02
C LEU A 114 0.21 2.81 -5.65
N SER A 115 1.27 3.61 -5.55
CA SER A 115 1.59 4.32 -4.32
C SER A 115 0.51 5.35 -3.97
N ALA A 116 0.07 6.15 -4.95
CA ALA A 116 -0.93 7.18 -4.76
C ALA A 116 -2.28 6.60 -4.31
N ILE A 117 -2.75 5.52 -4.92
CA ILE A 117 -4.03 4.89 -4.52
C ILE A 117 -3.94 4.27 -3.12
N LEU A 118 -2.80 3.66 -2.76
CA LEU A 118 -2.56 3.13 -1.42
C LEU A 118 -2.48 4.25 -0.36
N LEU A 119 -1.80 5.36 -0.66
CA LEU A 119 -1.73 6.51 0.23
C LEU A 119 -3.11 7.13 0.46
N LEU A 120 -3.91 7.30 -0.61
CA LEU A 120 -5.30 7.74 -0.48
C LEU A 120 -6.10 6.79 0.40
N TYR A 121 -5.98 5.47 0.19
CA TYR A 121 -6.63 4.47 1.04
C TYR A 121 -6.25 4.60 2.50
N VAL A 122 -4.96 4.70 2.81
CA VAL A 122 -4.49 4.86 4.19
C VAL A 122 -5.04 6.16 4.79
N PHE A 123 -5.00 7.26 4.04
CA PHE A 123 -5.54 8.55 4.47
C PHE A 123 -7.04 8.46 4.81
N PHE A 124 -7.86 7.95 3.89
CA PHE A 124 -9.31 7.82 4.11
C PHE A 124 -9.64 6.80 5.21
N TYR A 125 -8.87 5.72 5.32
CA TYR A 125 -9.05 4.74 6.38
C TYR A 125 -8.87 5.39 7.75
N TYR A 126 -7.79 6.15 7.96
CA TYR A 126 -7.57 6.86 9.23
C TYR A 126 -8.60 7.97 9.46
N TYR A 127 -8.98 8.71 8.41
CA TYR A 127 -10.00 9.73 8.51
C TYR A 127 -11.36 9.17 8.97
N TYR A 128 -11.83 8.09 8.36
CA TYR A 128 -13.10 7.47 8.75
C TYR A 128 -13.00 6.77 10.11
N ASN A 129 -11.86 6.18 10.44
CA ASN A 129 -11.64 5.56 11.75
C ASN A 129 -11.57 6.56 12.91
N GLN A 130 -11.19 7.82 12.67
CA GLN A 130 -11.28 8.87 13.70
C GLN A 130 -12.69 9.44 13.85
N LYS A 131 -13.50 9.39 12.79
CA LYS A 131 -14.81 10.03 12.76
C LYS A 131 -15.97 9.12 13.18
N MET A 132 -15.79 7.79 13.14
CA MET A 132 -16.79 6.77 13.50
C MET A 132 -16.36 6.01 14.76
#